data_AF-A0A6A3F135-F1
#
_entry.id   AF-A0A6A3F135-F1
#
_cell.length_a   1.000
_cell.length_b   1.000
_cell.length_c   1.000
_cell.angle_alpha   90.00
_cell.angle_beta   90.00
_cell.angle_gamma   90.00
#
_symmetry.space_group_name_H-M   'P 1'
#
loop_
_entity.id
_entity.type
_entity.pdbx_description
1 polymer ?
#
loop_
_entity_poly.entity_id
_entity_poly.type
_entity_poly.pdbx_seq_one_letter_code
_entity_poly.pdbx_strand_id
1 'polypeptide(L)'
;MFTPSPKVSVSTRIDRVDLALQGAVESGRGRWSDKSLYFILGNKLMENAAKWWVDIDHSLPETKRTWTNLKKALLRRYGEKLDKSAAEWRVSMRRMMPGETHADFAAGLRDVVGRNKVSERV
;
A
#
# COMPACT_ATOMS: atom_id res chain seq x y z
N MET A 1 -3.40 22.44 10.47
CA MET A 1 -3.91 21.46 11.45
C MET A 1 -4.20 20.18 10.69
N PHE A 2 -3.37 19.14 10.81
CA PHE A 2 -3.58 17.87 10.09
C PHE A 2 -4.58 17.01 10.87
N THR A 3 -5.83 17.01 10.43
CA THR A 3 -6.85 16.14 11.00
C THR A 3 -6.56 14.68 10.59
N PRO A 4 -6.25 13.77 11.52
CA PRO A 4 -6.04 12.37 11.16
C PRO A 4 -7.39 11.73 10.83
N SER A 5 -7.55 11.27 9.58
CA SER A 5 -8.71 10.45 9.20
C SER A 5 -8.58 9.05 9.85
N PRO A 6 -9.65 8.46 10.43
CA PRO A 6 -9.52 7.36 11.40
C PRO A 6 -9.10 6.00 10.85
N LYS A 7 -8.87 5.82 9.53
CA LYS A 7 -8.51 4.51 8.95
C LYS A 7 -7.56 4.67 7.77
N VAL A 8 -6.35 5.13 8.01
CA VAL A 8 -5.30 5.11 6.97
C VAL A 8 -5.02 3.64 6.62
N SER A 9 -5.24 3.26 5.37
CA SER A 9 -5.06 1.88 4.92
C SER A 9 -3.61 1.39 5.08
N VAL A 10 -3.42 0.09 5.23
CA VAL A 10 -2.09 -0.52 5.38
C VAL A 10 -1.19 -0.21 4.20
N SER A 11 -1.74 -0.15 2.99
CA SER A 11 -0.98 0.25 1.81
C SER A 11 -0.47 1.68 1.93
N THR A 12 -1.32 2.62 2.33
CA THR A 12 -0.92 4.02 2.54
C THR A 12 0.13 4.17 3.65
N ARG A 13 0.03 3.38 4.72
CA ARG A 13 1.06 3.36 5.78
C ARG A 13 2.40 2.82 5.26
N ILE A 14 2.38 1.76 4.45
CA ILE A 14 3.58 1.21 3.81
C ILE A 14 4.22 2.24 2.87
N ASP A 15 3.42 2.92 2.04
CA ASP A 15 3.92 3.96 1.12
C ASP A 15 4.61 5.09 1.89
N ARG A 16 4.03 5.52 3.02
CA ARG A 16 4.64 6.55 3.89
C ARG A 16 5.98 6.10 4.47
N VAL A 17 6.10 4.82 4.83
CA VAL A 17 7.38 4.25 5.30
C VAL A 17 8.40 4.24 4.16
N ASP A 18 8.02 3.77 2.97
CA ASP A 18 8.92 3.75 1.81
C ASP A 18 9.38 5.19 1.44
N LEU A 19 8.50 6.19 1.52
CA LEU A 19 8.87 7.61 1.36
C LEU A 19 9.81 8.11 2.46
N ALA A 20 9.58 7.73 3.72
CA ALA A 20 10.47 8.11 4.82
C ALA A 20 11.86 7.48 4.67
N LEU A 21 11.93 6.24 4.19
CA LEU A 21 13.19 5.56 3.87
C LEU A 21 13.90 6.27 2.72
N GLN A 22 13.18 6.66 1.66
CA GLN A 22 13.76 7.46 0.58
C GLN A 22 14.28 8.80 1.10
N GLY A 23 13.50 9.53 1.89
CA GLY A 23 13.94 10.79 2.50
C GLY A 23 15.18 10.64 3.39
N ALA A 24 15.34 9.50 4.08
CA ALA A 24 16.55 9.21 4.83
C ALA A 24 17.78 9.02 3.93
N VAL A 25 17.62 8.43 2.75
CA VAL A 25 18.68 8.32 1.75
C VAL A 25 19.06 9.70 1.21
N GLU A 26 18.07 10.47 0.76
CA GLU A 26 18.28 11.83 0.21
C GLU A 26 18.91 12.79 1.22
N SER A 27 18.61 12.62 2.52
CA SER A 27 19.17 13.44 3.60
C SER A 27 20.50 12.92 4.16
N GLY A 28 21.11 11.90 3.55
CA GLY A 28 22.40 11.35 4.00
C GLY A 28 22.34 10.60 5.34
N ARG A 29 21.15 10.30 5.86
CA ARG A 29 20.95 9.53 7.11
C ARG A 29 21.21 8.03 6.94
N GLY A 30 21.46 7.59 5.71
CA GLY A 30 21.90 6.25 5.38
C GLY A 30 20.80 5.33 4.83
N ARG A 31 21.20 4.08 4.57
CA ARG A 31 20.34 3.01 4.06
C ARG A 31 20.31 1.88 5.08
N TRP A 32 19.14 1.29 5.28
CA TRP A 32 19.01 0.07 6.08
C TRP A 32 18.86 -1.15 5.17
N SER A 33 19.41 -2.28 5.61
CA SER A 33 19.20 -3.55 4.93
C SER A 33 17.73 -4.00 5.06
N ASP A 34 17.25 -4.80 4.10
CA ASP A 34 15.88 -5.34 4.13
C ASP A 34 15.62 -6.16 5.42
N LYS A 35 16.65 -6.84 5.93
CA LYS A 35 16.60 -7.58 7.21
C LYS A 35 16.55 -6.65 8.42
N SER A 36 17.33 -5.57 8.42
CA SER A 36 17.28 -4.57 9.51
C SER A 36 15.90 -3.90 9.58
N LEU A 37 15.35 -3.54 8.42
CA LEU A 37 14.02 -2.93 8.33
C LEU A 37 12.90 -3.86 8.84
N TYR A 38 13.03 -5.17 8.65
CA TYR A 38 12.09 -6.14 9.20
C TYR A 38 11.93 -5.99 10.73
N PHE A 39 13.05 -5.92 11.47
CA PHE A 39 13.02 -5.79 12.92
C PHE A 39 12.67 -4.37 13.38
N ILE A 40 13.20 -3.35 12.71
CA ILE A 40 12.92 -1.94 13.06
C ILE A 40 11.43 -1.62 12.89
N LEU A 41 10.85 -2.02 11.76
CA LEU A 41 9.46 -1.71 11.42
C LEU A 41 8.48 -2.70 12.04
N GLY A 42 8.86 -3.96 12.22
CA GLY A 42 8.07 -4.95 12.97
C GLY A 42 7.73 -4.46 14.37
N ASN A 43 8.71 -3.88 15.08
CA ASN A 43 8.50 -3.27 16.40
C ASN A 43 7.65 -1.98 16.39
N LYS A 44 7.35 -1.41 15.23
CA LYS A 44 6.44 -0.27 15.08
C LYS A 44 5.00 -0.69 14.78
N LEU A 45 4.74 -1.99 14.58
CA LEU A 45 3.38 -2.50 14.47
C LEU A 45 2.66 -2.33 15.82
N MET A 46 1.35 -2.10 15.75
CA MET A 46 0.50 -1.88 16.93
C MET A 46 -0.62 -2.92 16.97
N GLU A 47 -1.17 -3.14 18.16
CA GLU A 47 -2.38 -3.93 18.39
C GLU A 47 -2.32 -5.34 17.75
N ASN A 48 -3.37 -5.73 17.03
CA ASN A 48 -3.50 -7.03 16.38
C ASN A 48 -2.42 -7.31 15.33
N ALA A 49 -1.83 -6.27 14.73
CA ALA A 49 -0.74 -6.44 13.77
C ALA A 49 0.57 -6.80 14.46
N ALA A 50 0.83 -6.27 15.66
CA ALA A 50 2.02 -6.61 16.45
C ALA A 50 1.97 -8.07 16.92
N LYS A 51 0.84 -8.49 17.51
CA LYS A 51 0.65 -9.89 17.93
C LYS A 51 0.83 -10.86 16.75
N TRP A 52 0.16 -10.58 15.64
CA TRP A 52 0.28 -11.41 14.45
C TRP A 52 1.72 -11.46 13.90
N TRP A 53 2.45 -10.34 13.92
CA TRP A 53 3.83 -10.32 13.45
C TRP A 53 4.74 -11.22 14.28
N VAL A 54 4.59 -11.21 15.62
CA VAL A 54 5.33 -12.12 16.51
C VAL A 54 5.00 -13.57 16.19
N ASP A 55 3.71 -13.90 16.03
CA ASP A 55 3.28 -15.27 15.69
C ASP A 55 3.90 -15.77 14.37
N ILE A 56 3.98 -14.93 13.34
CA ILE A 56 4.63 -15.32 12.08
C ILE A 56 6.16 -15.34 12.20
N ASP A 57 6.78 -14.47 13.01
CA ASP A 57 8.24 -14.44 13.14
C ASP A 57 8.80 -15.75 13.72
N HIS A 58 8.07 -16.34 14.67
CA HIS A 58 8.39 -17.64 15.25
C HIS A 58 8.36 -18.79 14.24
N SER A 59 7.55 -18.68 13.18
CA SER A 59 7.39 -19.72 12.16
C SER A 59 8.14 -19.44 10.86
N LEU A 60 8.71 -18.24 10.70
CA LEU A 60 9.45 -17.85 9.50
C LEU A 60 10.92 -18.26 9.59
N PRO A 61 11.47 -18.89 8.54
CA PRO A 61 12.91 -19.11 8.44
C PRO A 61 13.63 -17.76 8.32
N GLU A 62 14.88 -17.70 8.81
CA GLU A 62 15.65 -16.45 8.88
C GLU A 62 15.78 -15.74 7.52
N THR A 63 15.88 -16.50 6.42
CA THR A 63 15.96 -15.97 5.05
C THR A 63 14.71 -15.22 4.61
N LYS A 64 13.56 -15.45 5.28
CA LYS A 64 12.29 -14.77 4.98
C LYS A 64 12.02 -13.57 5.89
N ARG A 65 12.83 -13.34 6.92
CA ARG A 65 12.72 -12.19 7.84
C ARG A 65 13.23 -10.91 7.19
N THR A 66 12.50 -10.43 6.19
CA THR A 66 12.86 -9.26 5.40
C THR A 66 11.67 -8.31 5.26
N TRP A 67 11.94 -7.00 5.18
CA TRP A 67 10.91 -5.98 5.07
C TRP A 67 10.04 -6.19 3.83
N THR A 68 10.63 -6.61 2.71
CA THR A 68 9.88 -6.97 1.50
C THR A 68 8.83 -8.05 1.77
N ASN A 69 9.17 -9.10 2.51
CA ASN A 69 8.24 -10.18 2.84
C ASN A 69 7.17 -9.73 3.85
N LEU A 70 7.58 -8.94 4.84
CA LEU A 70 6.64 -8.37 5.82
C LEU A 70 5.61 -7.46 5.14
N LYS A 71 6.02 -6.60 4.19
CA LYS A 71 5.09 -5.78 3.37
C LYS A 71 4.05 -6.64 2.67
N LYS A 72 4.47 -7.69 1.97
CA LYS A 72 3.55 -8.61 1.26
C LYS A 72 2.58 -9.27 2.23
N ALA A 73 3.06 -9.72 3.38
CA ALA A 73 2.23 -10.39 4.37
C ALA A 73 1.22 -9.43 5.02
N LEU A 74 1.64 -8.20 5.33
CA LEU A 74 0.76 -7.13 5.84
C LEU A 74 -0.33 -6.77 4.82
N LEU A 75 0.03 -6.60 3.54
CA LEU A 75 -0.94 -6.34 2.48
C LEU A 75 -1.92 -7.51 2.28
N ARG A 76 -1.44 -8.75 2.38
CA ARG A 76 -2.31 -9.93 2.25
C ARG A 76 -3.33 -10.03 3.39
N ARG A 77 -2.94 -9.69 4.62
CA ARG A 77 -3.79 -9.84 5.82
C ARG A 77 -4.66 -8.63 6.12
N TYR A 78 -4.12 -7.43 5.93
CA TYR A 78 -4.74 -6.16 6.33
C TYR A 78 -4.84 -5.15 5.18
N GLY A 79 -4.36 -5.50 3.98
CA GLY A 79 -4.57 -4.67 2.80
C GLY A 79 -6.04 -4.59 2.43
N GLU A 80 -6.40 -3.51 1.76
CA GLU A 80 -7.74 -3.35 1.19
C GLU A 80 -7.99 -4.50 0.22
N LYS A 81 -9.10 -5.21 0.41
CA LYS A 81 -9.58 -6.17 -0.59
C LYS A 81 -10.07 -5.35 -1.78
N LEU A 82 -9.18 -5.22 -2.76
CA LEU A 82 -9.46 -4.56 -4.02
C LEU A 82 -10.52 -5.39 -4.77
N ASP A 83 -11.77 -4.93 -4.74
CA ASP A 83 -12.86 -5.54 -5.50
C ASP A 83 -12.74 -5.12 -6.96
N LYS A 84 -12.06 -5.98 -7.73
CA LYS A 84 -11.79 -5.75 -9.14
C LYS A 84 -13.08 -5.63 -9.96
N SER A 85 -14.10 -6.45 -9.65
CA SER A 85 -15.39 -6.43 -10.35
C SER A 85 -16.14 -5.12 -10.08
N ALA A 86 -16.14 -4.65 -8.84
CA ALA A 86 -16.72 -3.35 -8.51
C ALA A 86 -15.95 -2.19 -9.15
N ALA A 87 -14.62 -2.28 -9.27
CA ALA A 87 -13.81 -1.28 -9.96
C ALA A 87 -14.09 -1.27 -11.47
N GLU A 88 -14.16 -2.43 -12.11
CA GLU A 88 -14.55 -2.59 -13.53
C GLU A 88 -15.94 -2.01 -13.80
N TRP A 89 -16.90 -2.28 -12.91
CA TRP A 89 -18.24 -1.70 -13.00
C TRP A 89 -18.21 -0.16 -12.93
N ARG A 90 -17.44 0.40 -11.99
CA ARG A 90 -17.30 1.87 -11.84
C ARG A 90 -16.64 2.53 -13.04
N VAL A 91 -15.65 1.86 -13.64
CA VAL A 91 -15.01 2.31 -14.89
C VAL A 91 -16.00 2.29 -16.05
N SER A 92 -16.72 1.18 -16.22
CA SER A 92 -17.72 1.02 -17.28
C SER A 92 -18.84 2.06 -17.19
N MET A 93 -19.20 2.46 -15.96
CA MET A 93 -20.22 3.49 -15.71
C MET A 93 -19.72 4.93 -15.94
N ARG A 94 -18.41 5.19 -15.97
CA ARG A 94 -17.88 6.54 -16.15
C ARG A 94 -17.93 6.95 -17.62
N ARG A 95 -18.96 7.73 -17.97
CA ARG A 95 -19.09 8.34 -19.31
C ARG A 95 -18.36 9.67 -19.38
N MET A 96 -17.76 9.99 -20.52
CA MET A 96 -17.17 11.30 -20.77
C MET A 96 -18.27 12.37 -20.75
N MET A 97 -18.04 13.46 -20.01
CA MET A 97 -19.01 14.55 -19.92
C MET A 97 -18.88 15.49 -21.13
N PRO A 98 -19.97 16.11 -21.61
CA PRO A 98 -19.88 17.12 -22.67
C PRO A 98 -18.96 18.28 -22.24
N GLY A 99 -17.93 18.56 -23.05
CA GLY A 99 -16.93 19.59 -22.75
C GLY A 99 -15.76 19.13 -21.86
N GLU A 100 -15.75 17.88 -21.40
CA GLU A 100 -14.61 17.29 -20.68
C GLU A 100 -13.44 17.01 -21.64
N THR A 101 -12.22 17.33 -21.24
CA THR A 101 -11.04 17.01 -22.05
C THR A 101 -10.70 15.53 -21.91
N HIS A 102 -10.01 14.96 -22.90
CA HIS A 102 -9.53 13.58 -22.83
C HIS A 102 -8.58 13.36 -21.65
N ALA A 103 -7.79 14.36 -21.27
CA ALA A 103 -6.89 14.29 -20.13
C ALA A 103 -7.66 14.21 -18.80
N ASP A 104 -8.71 15.02 -18.65
CA ASP A 104 -9.58 15.03 -17.46
C ASP A 104 -10.38 13.74 -17.36
N PHE A 105 -10.89 13.24 -18.48
CA PHE A 105 -11.58 11.94 -18.53
C PHE A 105 -10.64 10.80 -18.12
N ALA A 106 -9.40 10.78 -18.63
CA ALA A 106 -8.39 9.79 -18.23
C ALA A 106 -7.95 9.93 -16.76
N ALA A 107 -7.91 11.15 -16.22
CA ALA A 107 -7.70 11.37 -14.78
C ALA A 107 -8.88 10.82 -13.96
N GLY A 108 -10.11 11.07 -14.40
CA GLY A 108 -11.33 10.54 -13.80
C GLY A 108 -11.34 9.01 -13.80
N LEU A 109 -11.00 8.36 -14.91
CA LEU A 109 -10.88 6.90 -14.99
C LEU A 109 -9.88 6.34 -13.98
N ARG A 110 -8.71 6.98 -13.81
CA ARG A 110 -7.71 6.57 -12.81
C ARG A 110 -8.21 6.72 -11.38
N ASP A 111 -9.00 7.74 -11.10
CA ASP A 111 -9.62 7.94 -9.78
C ASP A 111 -10.65 6.83 -9.47
N VAL A 112 -11.53 6.47 -10.41
CA VAL A 112 -12.53 5.41 -10.19
C VAL A 112 -11.92 4.01 -10.09
N VAL A 113 -10.84 3.73 -10.83
CA VAL A 113 -10.06 2.48 -10.70
C VAL A 113 -9.38 2.40 -9.33
N GLY A 114 -8.90 3.54 -8.82
CA GLY A 114 -8.12 3.60 -7.59
C GLY A 114 -6.85 2.75 -7.69
N ARG A 115 -6.57 1.93 -6.67
CA ARG A 115 -5.39 1.02 -6.66
C ARG A 115 -5.65 -0.32 -7.38
N ASN A 116 -6.83 -0.52 -7.97
CA ASN A 116 -7.12 -1.73 -8.75
C ASN A 116 -6.30 -1.75 -10.03
N LYS A 117 -5.94 -2.96 -10.49
CA LYS A 117 -5.43 -3.16 -11.84
C LYS A 117 -6.59 -3.63 -12.72
N VAL A 118 -7.23 -2.70 -13.41
CA VAL A 118 -8.25 -2.97 -14.43
C VAL A 118 -7.57 -2.92 -15.80
N SER A 119 -7.75 -3.96 -16.61
CA SER A 119 -7.25 -4.02 -17.98
C SER A 119 -8.44 -4.05 -18.91
N GLU A 120 -8.35 -3.32 -20.02
CA GLU A 120 -9.33 -3.38 -21.10
C GLU A 120 -9.28 -4.79 -21.71
N ARG A 121 -10.42 -5.49 -21.74
CA ARG A 121 -10.54 -6.72 -22.53
C ARG A 121 -10.83 -6.29 -23.96
N VAL A 122 -9.78 -6.25 -24.79
CA VAL A 122 -9.87 -6.13 -26.25
C VAL A 122 -10.23 -7.48 -26.86
#